data_AF-A0A957RVQ6-F1
#
_entry.id   AF-A0A957RVQ6-F1
#
_cell.length_a   1.000
_cell.length_b   1.000
_cell.length_c   1.000
_cell.angle_alpha   90.00
_cell.angle_beta   90.00
_cell.angle_gamma   90.00
#
_symmetry.space_group_name_H-M   'P 1'
#
loop_
_entity.id
_entity.type
_entity.pdbx_description
1 polymer ?
#
loop_
_entity_poly.entity_id
_entity_poly.type
_entity_poly.pdbx_seq_one_letter_code
_entity_poly.pdbx_strand_id
1 'polypeptide(L)'
;MIAGTHIAFASALYLGGAALFEYEPTLIGWALASAASLGPDIDLPTSKAGRVFFWLSTRLERDFGHRTITHSLIALAVVTMLAGALYPIEPAWFWAIVGGYWSHIWIDMVNLRGADLLWPSPVRFVFPGNRNYRMETGSKAEMVLMTAMLAACLLLYPVSGLGFRVGLQQLLGNFDMAHDAFLKNAGSYWYTLKLEAVDNLTLEKIHCDCPVVGAWKEGLIVIHDGRARAVGKSQLNHNLFPIHAELIRGEPLRVVSQRVNLRGRSLRWLTDSLDQAHTYYINGQVVVGRRTEPIEDLDLYRPATLTGKVLRLHYAKAEELAPHLDLVAAEGEVYVQYWLRPEDEAVEMTVSEEGEREVVPEALAGYL
;
A
#
# COMPACT_ATOMS: atom_id res chain seq x y z
N MET A 1 12.27 27.65 27.00
CA MET A 1 11.40 26.71 27.74
C MET A 1 12.34 25.73 28.45
N ILE A 2 11.88 24.68 29.12
CA ILE A 2 12.82 23.64 29.60
C ILE A 2 13.31 22.81 28.40
N ALA A 3 14.54 22.29 28.51
CA ALA A 3 15.17 21.50 27.44
C ALA A 3 14.30 20.31 26.97
N GLY A 4 13.55 19.68 27.88
CA GLY A 4 12.64 18.58 27.55
C GLY A 4 11.52 19.00 26.59
N THR A 5 10.96 20.20 26.79
CA THR A 5 9.90 20.74 25.93
C THR A 5 10.42 21.03 24.52
N HIS A 6 11.65 21.55 24.40
CA HIS A 6 12.28 21.78 23.10
C HIS A 6 12.50 20.47 22.32
N ILE A 7 13.03 19.43 22.98
CA ILE A 7 13.23 18.12 22.35
C ILE A 7 11.89 17.50 21.95
N ALA A 8 10.88 17.55 22.82
CA ALA A 8 9.55 16.99 22.54
C ALA A 8 8.90 17.69 21.34
N PHE A 9 9.01 19.01 21.26
CA PHE A 9 8.45 19.77 20.15
C PHE A 9 9.22 19.54 18.84
N ALA A 10 10.56 19.50 18.88
CA ALA A 10 11.38 19.14 17.73
C ALA A 10 11.08 17.73 17.23
N SER A 11 10.84 16.78 18.14
CA SER A 11 10.48 15.39 17.81
C SER A 11 9.11 15.30 17.14
N ALA A 12 8.11 16.01 17.65
CA ALA A 12 6.79 16.11 17.02
C ALA A 12 6.89 16.79 15.64
N LEU A 13 7.70 17.85 15.56
CA LEU A 13 8.23 18.51 14.35
C LEU A 13 8.66 17.52 13.26
N TYR A 14 9.65 16.74 13.64
CA TYR A 14 10.33 15.77 12.81
C TYR A 14 9.36 14.68 12.32
N LEU A 15 8.66 14.00 13.23
CA LEU A 15 7.72 12.93 12.87
C LEU A 15 6.54 13.44 12.05
N GLY A 16 6.00 14.62 12.37
CA GLY A 16 4.93 15.25 11.58
C GLY A 16 5.40 15.65 10.18
N GLY A 17 6.63 16.16 10.07
CA GLY A 17 7.27 16.44 8.79
C GLY A 17 7.49 15.17 7.96
N ALA A 18 7.92 14.07 8.57
CA ALA A 18 8.08 12.77 7.91
C ALA A 18 6.74 12.26 7.38
N ALA A 19 5.67 12.38 8.16
CA ALA A 19 4.33 12.02 7.72
C ALA A 19 3.84 12.89 6.54
N LEU A 20 4.09 14.21 6.58
CA LEU A 20 3.59 15.17 5.58
C LEU A 20 4.39 15.19 4.28
N PHE A 21 5.72 15.14 4.38
CA PHE A 21 6.66 15.25 3.25
C PHE A 21 7.22 13.90 2.81
N GLU A 22 6.83 12.81 3.47
CA GLU A 22 7.10 11.42 3.08
C GLU A 22 8.59 11.07 2.98
N TYR A 23 9.42 11.68 3.83
CA TYR A 23 10.81 11.24 4.02
C TYR A 23 10.89 10.17 5.11
N GLU A 24 11.87 9.28 5.01
CA GLU A 24 12.05 8.21 6.00
C GLU A 24 12.59 8.78 7.34
N PRO A 25 11.85 8.62 8.45
CA PRO A 25 12.33 9.06 9.76
C PRO A 25 13.44 8.12 10.24
N THR A 26 14.67 8.62 10.33
CA THR A 26 15.83 7.87 10.84
C THR A 26 16.17 8.29 12.27
N LEU A 27 16.76 7.37 13.04
CA LEU A 27 17.26 7.68 14.38
C LEU A 27 18.32 8.79 14.36
N ILE A 28 19.15 8.83 13.33
CA ILE A 28 20.17 9.87 13.13
C ILE A 28 19.50 11.23 12.89
N GLY A 29 18.52 11.30 11.98
CA GLY A 29 17.79 12.53 11.71
C GLY A 29 17.05 13.05 12.96
N TRP A 30 16.41 12.16 13.71
CA TRP A 30 15.77 12.52 14.98
C TRP A 30 16.77 13.04 16.02
N ALA A 31 17.94 12.40 16.15
CA ALA A 31 18.99 12.85 17.06
C ALA A 31 19.55 14.23 16.66
N LEU A 32 19.72 14.46 15.35
CA LEU A 32 20.14 15.76 14.81
C LEU A 32 19.11 16.85 15.09
N ALA A 33 17.81 16.60 14.85
CA ALA A 33 16.75 17.54 15.15
C ALA A 33 16.68 17.87 16.65
N SER A 34 16.76 16.84 17.50
CA SER A 34 16.75 16.98 18.96
C SER A 34 17.96 17.78 19.45
N ALA A 35 19.16 17.50 18.94
CA ALA A 35 20.37 18.23 19.30
C ALA A 35 20.33 19.68 18.82
N ALA A 36 19.92 19.93 17.56
CA ALA A 36 19.79 21.26 17.00
C ALA A 36 18.74 22.10 17.75
N SER A 37 17.69 21.48 18.28
CA SER A 37 16.69 22.16 19.12
C SER A 37 17.23 22.68 20.45
N LEU A 38 18.44 22.28 20.87
CA LEU A 38 19.10 22.81 22.07
C LEU A 38 20.17 23.85 21.73
N GLY A 39 20.44 24.06 20.43
CA GLY A 39 21.48 24.97 19.95
C GLY A 39 21.31 26.43 20.38
N PRO A 40 20.11 27.03 20.28
CA PRO A 40 19.91 28.43 20.66
C PRO A 40 20.27 28.72 22.13
N ASP A 41 19.94 27.80 23.03
CA ASP A 41 20.18 27.87 24.48
C ASP A 41 21.67 27.76 24.90
N ILE A 42 22.60 27.67 23.94
CA ILE A 42 24.05 27.75 24.20
C ILE A 42 24.42 29.12 24.78
N ASP A 43 23.60 30.16 24.57
CA ASP A 43 23.78 31.49 25.16
C ASP A 43 23.47 31.57 26.66
N LEU A 44 22.84 30.54 27.26
CA LEU A 44 22.44 30.53 28.67
C LEU A 44 23.34 29.59 29.51
N PRO A 45 24.24 30.10 30.37
CA PRO A 45 25.18 29.28 31.15
C PRO A 45 24.53 28.29 32.11
N THR A 46 23.29 28.52 32.52
CA THR A 46 22.53 27.61 33.40
C THR A 46 21.86 26.46 32.64
N SER A 47 21.75 26.55 31.30
CA SER A 47 21.14 25.52 30.47
C SER A 47 22.03 24.27 30.37
N LYS A 48 21.47 23.13 29.92
CA LYS A 48 22.27 21.91 29.71
C LYS A 48 23.34 22.12 28.63
N ALA A 49 23.01 22.84 27.54
CA ALA A 49 23.94 23.13 26.45
C ALA A 49 24.96 24.20 26.84
N GLY A 50 24.53 25.27 27.50
CA GLY A 50 25.41 26.36 27.92
C GLY A 50 26.38 25.99 29.05
N ARG A 51 26.08 24.97 29.87
CA ARG A 51 27.06 24.40 30.82
C ARG A 51 28.20 23.65 30.15
N VAL A 52 27.94 22.97 29.03
CA VAL A 52 28.99 22.29 28.25
C VAL A 52 29.90 23.31 27.60
N PHE A 53 29.33 24.40 27.06
CA PHE A 53 30.07 25.48 26.42
C PHE A 53 30.17 26.73 27.31
N PHE A 54 30.51 26.55 28.59
CA PHE A 54 30.49 27.63 29.58
C PHE A 54 31.32 28.86 29.19
N TRP A 55 32.43 28.66 28.47
CA TRP A 55 33.32 29.72 28.00
C TRP A 55 32.69 30.60 26.92
N LEU A 56 31.74 30.05 26.15
CA LEU A 56 31.01 30.76 25.11
C LEU A 56 29.71 31.33 25.68
N SER A 57 28.97 30.54 26.45
CA SER A 57 27.68 30.94 27.04
C SER A 57 27.82 32.16 27.93
N THR A 58 28.83 32.20 28.79
CA THR A 58 29.06 33.34 29.71
C THR A 58 29.42 34.63 28.98
N ARG A 59 30.11 34.54 27.84
CA ARG A 59 30.41 35.71 27.00
C ARG A 59 29.18 36.20 26.27
N LEU A 60 28.43 35.28 25.65
CA LEU A 60 27.19 35.61 24.95
C LEU A 60 26.14 36.22 25.88
N GLU A 61 25.93 35.64 27.06
CA GLU A 61 25.00 36.19 28.05
C GLU A 61 25.44 37.56 28.54
N ARG A 62 26.74 37.77 28.80
CA ARG A 62 27.24 39.05 29.29
C ARG A 62 27.17 40.16 28.24
N ASP A 63 27.54 39.85 27.00
CA ASP A 63 27.74 40.86 25.95
C ASP A 63 26.43 41.15 25.19
N PHE A 64 25.54 40.16 25.05
CA PHE A 64 24.29 40.27 24.27
C PHE A 64 23.02 39.89 25.04
N GLY A 65 23.13 39.09 26.09
CA GLY A 65 21.99 38.59 26.86
C GLY A 65 21.30 37.38 26.21
N HIS A 66 20.53 36.64 27.01
CA HIS A 66 19.81 35.45 26.55
C HIS A 66 18.62 35.79 25.63
N ARG A 67 18.40 34.97 24.60
CA ARG A 67 17.34 35.10 23.56
C ARG A 67 17.52 36.25 22.58
N THR A 68 18.77 36.58 22.33
CA THR A 68 19.16 37.63 21.38
C THR A 68 19.77 37.01 20.12
N ILE A 69 21.09 37.06 19.95
CA ILE A 69 21.80 36.61 18.75
C ILE A 69 21.44 35.17 18.38
N THR A 70 21.51 34.23 19.32
CA THR A 70 21.28 32.80 19.05
C THR A 70 19.82 32.45 18.78
N HIS A 71 18.89 33.39 18.97
CA HIS A 71 17.46 33.20 18.72
C HIS A 71 16.96 34.06 17.55
N SER A 72 17.89 34.59 16.75
CA SER A 72 17.62 35.47 15.63
C SER A 72 17.56 34.73 14.29
N LEU A 73 16.93 35.35 13.29
CA LEU A 73 16.98 34.87 11.91
C LEU A 73 18.40 34.85 11.34
N ILE A 74 19.30 35.71 11.83
CA ILE A 74 20.71 35.71 11.44
C ILE A 74 21.38 34.41 11.90
N ALA A 75 21.15 34.01 13.15
CA ALA A 75 21.70 32.75 13.66
C ALA A 75 21.10 31.54 12.92
N LEU A 76 19.80 31.55 12.64
CA LEU A 76 19.17 30.52 11.80
C LEU A 76 19.80 30.45 10.41
N ALA A 77 20.07 31.60 9.77
CA ALA A 77 20.72 31.65 8.46
C ALA A 77 22.15 31.09 8.50
N VAL A 78 22.92 31.39 9.55
CA VAL A 78 24.26 30.82 9.75
C VAL A 78 24.18 29.30 9.94
N VAL A 79 23.27 28.81 10.78
CA VAL A 79 23.06 27.36 10.97
C VAL A 79 22.66 26.69 9.65
N THR A 80 21.77 27.32 8.89
CA THR A 80 21.33 26.83 7.57
C THR A 80 22.50 26.76 6.60
N MET A 81 23.35 27.79 6.54
CA MET A 81 24.54 27.80 5.69
C MET A 81 25.53 26.69 6.08
N LEU A 82 25.78 26.50 7.38
CA LEU A 82 26.68 25.45 7.87
C LEU A 82 26.13 24.04 7.61
N ALA A 83 24.82 23.85 7.85
CA ALA A 83 24.15 22.58 7.57
C ALA A 83 24.07 22.28 6.07
N GLY A 84 24.17 23.29 5.20
CA GLY A 84 24.07 23.16 3.75
C GLY A 84 25.06 22.15 3.14
N ALA A 85 26.21 21.92 3.77
CA ALA A 85 27.17 20.90 3.37
C ALA A 85 26.60 19.46 3.47
N LEU A 86 25.59 19.23 4.31
CA LEU A 86 24.92 17.94 4.47
C LEU A 86 23.80 17.72 3.44
N TYR A 87 23.27 18.79 2.83
CA TYR A 87 22.18 18.70 1.86
C TYR A 87 22.46 17.75 0.67
N PRO A 88 23.65 17.76 0.03
CA PRO A 88 23.93 16.83 -1.07
C PRO A 88 24.20 15.38 -0.60
N ILE A 89 24.47 15.16 0.69
CA ILE A 89 24.73 13.83 1.26
C ILE A 89 23.42 13.18 1.65
N GLU A 90 22.65 13.87 2.50
CA GLU A 90 21.33 13.44 2.92
C GLU A 90 20.44 14.65 3.24
N PRO A 91 19.52 15.04 2.33
CA PRO A 91 18.66 16.20 2.52
C PRO A 91 17.85 16.17 3.81
N ALA A 92 17.44 15.00 4.30
CA ALA A 92 16.68 14.89 5.55
C ALA A 92 17.49 15.35 6.77
N TRP A 93 18.81 15.15 6.78
CA TRP A 93 19.67 15.61 7.88
C TRP A 93 19.80 17.14 7.91
N PHE A 94 19.91 17.76 6.74
CA PHE A 94 19.89 19.22 6.62
C PHE A 94 18.59 19.79 7.21
N TRP A 95 17.44 19.27 6.75
CA TRP A 95 16.14 19.74 7.22
C TRP A 95 15.87 19.40 8.70
N ALA A 96 16.41 18.30 9.21
CA ALA A 96 16.36 17.98 10.63
C ALA A 96 17.07 19.03 11.49
N ILE A 97 18.26 19.47 11.08
CA ILE A 97 19.03 20.49 11.81
C ILE A 97 18.32 21.86 11.74
N VAL A 98 17.97 22.30 10.54
CA VAL A 98 17.29 23.59 10.33
C VAL A 98 15.94 23.62 11.05
N GLY A 99 15.15 22.55 10.89
CA GLY A 99 13.84 22.40 11.53
C GLY A 99 13.95 22.31 13.06
N GLY A 100 14.93 21.58 13.58
CA GLY A 100 15.20 21.50 15.02
C GLY A 100 15.54 22.85 15.63
N TYR A 101 16.47 23.61 15.01
CA TYR A 101 16.82 24.95 15.47
C TYR A 101 15.64 25.93 15.37
N TRP A 102 14.89 25.87 14.26
CA TRP A 102 13.71 26.71 14.06
C TRP A 102 12.61 26.40 15.10
N SER A 103 12.38 25.13 15.40
CA SER A 103 11.39 24.69 16.39
C SER A 103 11.66 25.28 17.78
N HIS A 104 12.93 25.45 18.16
CA HIS A 104 13.32 26.07 19.41
C HIS A 104 12.88 27.54 19.47
N ILE A 105 13.23 28.34 18.45
CA ILE A 105 12.84 29.75 18.37
C ILE A 105 11.31 29.85 18.40
N TRP A 106 10.63 28.95 17.69
CA TRP A 106 9.18 28.93 17.60
C TRP A 106 8.49 28.73 18.94
N ILE A 107 8.92 27.73 19.70
CA ILE A 107 8.30 27.44 20.99
C ILE A 107 8.69 28.47 22.05
N ASP A 108 9.85 29.13 21.93
CA ASP A 108 10.23 30.21 22.83
C ASP A 108 9.46 31.51 22.62
N MET A 109 8.87 31.72 21.43
CA MET A 109 7.88 32.78 21.22
C MET A 109 6.58 32.56 22.03
N VAL A 110 6.28 31.32 22.43
CA VAL A 110 5.14 30.96 23.31
C VAL A 110 5.39 31.29 24.77
N ASN A 111 6.64 31.54 25.13
CA ASN A 111 7.01 31.96 26.47
C ASN A 111 6.61 33.43 26.72
N LEU A 112 6.35 33.79 27.98
CA LEU A 112 6.04 35.16 28.41
C LEU A 112 7.00 36.23 27.85
N ARG A 113 8.31 35.94 27.81
CA ARG A 113 9.36 36.87 27.38
C ARG A 113 9.58 36.96 25.86
N GLY A 114 9.13 35.96 25.09
CA GLY A 114 9.42 35.84 23.67
C GLY A 114 10.91 35.68 23.34
N ALA A 115 11.26 35.97 22.07
CA ALA A 115 12.61 35.96 21.51
C ALA A 115 12.85 37.15 20.54
N ASP A 116 14.09 37.63 20.45
CA ASP A 116 14.49 38.73 19.56
C ASP A 116 14.76 38.23 18.14
N LEU A 117 13.70 37.81 17.44
CA LEU A 117 13.79 37.19 16.11
C LEU A 117 14.51 38.06 15.07
N LEU A 118 14.35 39.39 15.15
CA LEU A 118 14.93 40.38 14.22
C LEU A 118 16.20 41.07 14.76
N TRP A 119 16.89 40.48 15.73
CA TRP A 119 18.19 41.00 16.20
C TRP A 119 19.09 41.33 14.98
N PRO A 120 19.75 42.51 14.94
CA PRO A 120 20.01 43.46 16.04
C PRO A 120 18.86 44.42 16.38
N SER A 121 17.73 44.37 15.67
CA SER A 121 16.54 45.13 16.08
C SER A 121 15.99 44.59 17.41
N PRO A 122 15.69 45.43 18.42
CA PRO A 122 15.25 44.99 19.75
C PRO A 122 13.77 44.54 19.80
N VAL A 123 13.19 44.17 18.65
CA VAL A 123 11.78 43.78 18.55
C VAL A 123 11.61 42.34 19.02
N ARG A 124 10.84 42.17 20.09
CA ARG A 124 10.49 40.87 20.67
C ARG A 124 9.27 40.26 20.00
N PHE A 125 9.46 39.07 19.45
CA PHE A 125 8.39 38.27 18.88
C PHE A 125 7.81 37.34 19.94
N VAL A 126 6.50 37.36 20.03
CA VAL A 126 5.70 36.61 20.99
C VAL A 126 4.45 36.10 20.29
N PHE A 127 4.07 34.87 20.59
CA PHE A 127 2.88 34.24 20.04
C PHE A 127 2.31 33.26 21.07
N PRO A 128 1.04 33.36 21.50
CA PRO A 128 0.00 34.27 21.03
C PRO A 128 0.12 35.71 21.60
N GLY A 129 -0.53 36.67 20.92
CA GLY A 129 -0.46 38.10 21.27
C GLY A 129 -1.01 38.43 22.68
N ASN A 130 -2.00 37.68 23.17
CA ASN A 130 -2.51 37.83 24.53
C ASN A 130 -1.59 37.13 25.54
N ARG A 131 -1.10 37.89 26.53
CA ARG A 131 -0.18 37.41 27.57
C ARG A 131 -0.73 36.24 28.40
N ASN A 132 -2.06 36.17 28.59
CA ASN A 132 -2.70 35.13 29.41
C ASN A 132 -2.63 33.73 28.79
N TYR A 133 -2.39 33.64 27.48
CA TYR A 133 -2.22 32.37 26.78
C TYR A 133 -0.74 31.99 26.60
N ARG A 134 0.19 32.81 27.10
CA ARG A 134 1.63 32.52 27.07
C ARG A 134 2.03 31.74 28.31
N MET A 135 3.06 30.92 28.17
CA MET A 135 3.49 29.99 29.21
C MET A 135 4.71 30.54 29.96
N GLU A 136 4.74 30.30 31.27
CA GLU A 136 5.93 30.53 32.09
C GLU A 136 6.80 29.28 32.11
N THR A 137 8.12 29.47 32.10
CA THR A 137 9.08 28.35 32.15
C THR A 137 8.94 27.58 33.45
N GLY A 138 8.79 26.26 33.37
CA GLY A 138 8.60 25.36 34.51
C GLY A 138 7.16 25.34 35.04
N SER A 139 6.21 26.00 34.38
CA SER A 139 4.81 26.02 34.81
C SER A 139 4.08 24.70 34.54
N LYS A 140 2.95 24.47 35.22
CA LYS A 140 2.07 23.31 34.96
C LYS A 140 1.59 23.28 33.50
N ALA A 141 1.34 24.45 32.90
CA ALA A 141 0.91 24.56 31.51
C ALA A 141 1.99 24.04 30.54
N GLU A 142 3.27 24.36 30.79
CA GLU A 142 4.38 23.84 30.00
C GLU A 142 4.49 22.30 30.14
N MET A 143 4.31 21.76 31.33
CA MET A 143 4.36 20.30 31.54
C MET A 143 3.23 19.57 30.81
N VAL A 144 2.02 20.16 30.77
CA VAL A 144 0.91 19.64 29.97
C VAL A 144 1.24 19.70 28.48
N LEU A 145 1.79 20.81 27.98
CA LEU A 145 2.22 20.94 26.58
C LEU A 145 3.26 19.88 26.22
N MET A 146 4.31 19.72 27.04
CA MET A 146 5.35 18.71 26.83
C MET A 146 4.75 17.30 26.76
N THR A 147 3.86 16.96 27.69
CA THR A 147 3.20 15.66 27.73
C THR A 147 2.34 15.43 26.48
N ALA A 148 1.59 16.45 26.04
CA ALA A 148 0.81 16.40 24.82
C ALA A 148 1.70 16.20 23.57
N MET A 149 2.86 16.85 23.49
CA MET A 149 3.81 16.65 22.39
C MET A 149 4.42 15.25 22.39
N LEU A 150 4.71 14.67 23.57
CA LEU A 150 5.16 13.28 23.66
C LEU A 150 4.06 12.29 23.24
N ALA A 151 2.81 12.52 23.65
CA ALA A 151 1.68 11.72 23.19
C ALA A 151 1.47 11.85 21.66
N ALA A 152 1.62 13.06 21.11
CA ALA A 152 1.59 13.29 19.67
C ALA A 152 2.72 12.52 18.96
N CYS A 153 3.92 12.45 19.52
CA CYS A 153 5.01 11.64 18.96
C CYS A 153 4.64 10.16 18.89
N LEU A 154 4.00 9.60 19.93
CA LEU A 154 3.54 8.21 19.94
C LEU A 154 2.51 7.94 18.85
N LEU A 155 1.59 8.88 18.61
CA LEU A 155 0.58 8.78 17.56
C LEU A 155 1.17 8.96 16.15
N LEU A 156 2.14 9.86 16.01
CA LEU A 156 2.77 10.17 14.72
C LEU A 156 3.77 9.10 14.28
N TYR A 157 4.41 8.38 15.19
CA TYR A 157 5.41 7.36 14.87
C TYR A 157 4.95 6.33 13.83
N PRO A 158 3.81 5.61 14.00
CA PRO A 158 3.36 4.65 12.99
C PRO A 158 3.00 5.30 11.65
N VAL A 159 2.44 6.52 11.67
CA VAL A 159 2.06 7.25 10.45
C VAL A 159 3.30 7.75 9.70
N SER A 160 4.34 8.15 10.43
CA SER A 160 5.58 8.69 9.87
C SER A 160 6.40 7.63 9.12
N GLY A 161 6.30 6.35 9.50
CA GLY A 161 6.99 5.26 8.80
C GLY A 161 6.25 4.76 7.56
N LEU A 162 4.93 4.94 7.49
CA LEU A 162 4.11 4.52 6.36
C LEU A 162 3.94 5.64 5.32
N GLY A 163 4.05 6.90 5.72
CA GLY A 163 3.70 8.06 4.91
C GLY A 163 2.20 8.34 4.95
N PHE A 164 1.81 9.62 5.05
CA PHE A 164 0.40 10.01 5.22
C PHE A 164 -0.48 9.55 4.05
N ARG A 165 0.02 9.62 2.81
CA ARG A 165 -0.73 9.16 1.62
C ARG A 165 -1.00 7.67 1.63
N VAL A 166 -0.01 6.85 1.99
CA VAL A 166 -0.15 5.39 2.03
C VAL A 166 -1.07 4.97 3.19
N GLY A 167 -0.93 5.59 4.37
CA GLY A 167 -1.84 5.35 5.50
C GLY A 167 -3.28 5.75 5.19
N LEU A 168 -3.49 6.86 4.47
CA LEU A 168 -4.81 7.27 4.01
C LEU A 168 -5.35 6.32 2.93
N GLN A 169 -4.52 5.88 1.98
CA GLN A 169 -4.92 4.88 0.97
C GLN A 169 -5.31 3.54 1.61
N GLN A 170 -4.61 3.14 2.67
CA GLN A 170 -4.91 1.93 3.44
C GLN A 170 -6.26 2.01 4.17
N LEU A 171 -6.63 3.20 4.63
CA LEU A 171 -7.96 3.48 5.18
C LEU A 171 -9.05 3.64 4.11
N LEU A 172 -8.68 3.99 2.87
CA LEU A 172 -9.59 4.28 1.77
C LEU A 172 -9.80 3.12 0.78
N GLY A 173 -9.27 1.91 1.05
CA GLY A 173 -9.50 0.69 0.24
C GLY A 173 -9.05 0.82 -1.23
N ASN A 174 -7.74 0.71 -1.45
CA ASN A 174 -7.16 0.68 -2.78
C ASN A 174 -7.12 -0.75 -3.35
N PHE A 175 -7.58 -0.91 -4.59
CA PHE A 175 -7.53 -2.16 -5.35
C PHE A 175 -6.16 -2.81 -5.40
N ASP A 176 -5.06 -2.04 -5.48
CA ASP A 176 -3.71 -2.61 -5.53
C ASP A 176 -3.40 -3.42 -4.26
N MET A 177 -3.82 -2.94 -3.09
CA MET A 177 -3.62 -3.67 -1.84
C MET A 177 -4.50 -4.90 -1.76
N ALA A 178 -5.74 -4.83 -2.24
CA ALA A 178 -6.63 -5.98 -2.32
C ALA A 178 -6.04 -7.07 -3.25
N HIS A 179 -5.48 -6.66 -4.38
CA HIS A 179 -4.77 -7.52 -5.32
C HIS A 179 -3.54 -8.17 -4.67
N ASP A 180 -2.65 -7.39 -4.06
CA ASP A 180 -1.44 -7.90 -3.42
C ASP A 180 -1.73 -8.81 -2.21
N ALA A 181 -2.74 -8.47 -1.42
CA ALA A 181 -3.19 -9.27 -0.29
C ALA A 181 -3.77 -10.61 -0.74
N PHE A 182 -4.52 -10.62 -1.85
CA PHE A 182 -5.02 -11.84 -2.47
C PHE A 182 -3.85 -12.71 -2.96
N LEU A 183 -2.92 -12.15 -3.75
CA LEU A 183 -1.78 -12.90 -4.28
C LEU A 183 -0.91 -13.55 -3.19
N LYS A 184 -0.69 -12.86 -2.07
CA LYS A 184 0.09 -13.38 -0.94
C LYS A 184 -0.54 -14.59 -0.26
N ASN A 185 -1.87 -14.71 -0.30
CA ASN A 185 -2.62 -15.72 0.45
C ASN A 185 -3.53 -16.59 -0.43
N ALA A 186 -3.35 -16.53 -1.75
CA ALA A 186 -4.18 -17.23 -2.72
C ALA A 186 -4.16 -18.74 -2.43
N GLY A 187 -5.34 -19.37 -2.49
CA GLY A 187 -5.50 -20.80 -2.24
C GLY A 187 -5.56 -21.23 -0.76
N SER A 188 -5.52 -20.29 0.19
CA SER A 188 -5.65 -20.59 1.63
C SER A 188 -7.04 -20.30 2.20
N TYR A 189 -7.73 -19.31 1.65
CA TYR A 189 -9.05 -18.86 2.10
C TYR A 189 -9.93 -18.50 0.90
N TRP A 190 -11.24 -18.60 1.10
CA TRP A 190 -12.21 -17.93 0.25
C TRP A 190 -12.09 -16.43 0.45
N TYR A 191 -12.15 -15.68 -0.65
CA TYR A 191 -12.07 -14.22 -0.63
C TYR A 191 -13.27 -13.61 -1.34
N THR A 192 -13.83 -12.57 -0.74
CA THR A 192 -14.88 -11.75 -1.34
C THR A 192 -14.33 -10.35 -1.52
N LEU A 193 -14.44 -9.79 -2.72
CA LEU A 193 -14.07 -8.43 -3.01
C LEU A 193 -15.32 -7.55 -2.92
N LYS A 194 -15.36 -6.71 -1.91
CA LYS A 194 -16.32 -5.62 -1.84
C LYS A 194 -15.85 -4.53 -2.78
N LEU A 195 -16.55 -4.38 -3.90
CA LEU A 195 -16.11 -3.65 -5.07
C LEU A 195 -17.11 -2.55 -5.44
N GLU A 196 -16.59 -1.34 -5.64
CA GLU A 196 -17.23 -0.29 -6.42
C GLU A 196 -16.40 -0.09 -7.68
N ALA A 197 -17.01 -0.31 -8.85
CA ALA A 197 -16.34 -0.27 -10.13
C ALA A 197 -17.22 0.35 -11.23
N VAL A 198 -16.60 0.66 -12.36
CA VAL A 198 -17.29 1.07 -13.59
C VAL A 198 -17.03 0.01 -14.65
N ASP A 199 -18.07 -0.45 -15.33
CA ASP A 199 -17.91 -1.33 -16.48
C ASP A 199 -17.30 -0.53 -17.65
N ASN A 200 -16.18 -0.99 -18.20
CA ASN A 200 -15.48 -0.29 -19.29
C ASN A 200 -16.28 -0.29 -20.60
N LEU A 201 -17.22 -1.23 -20.79
CA LEU A 201 -18.05 -1.34 -21.98
C LEU A 201 -19.31 -0.49 -21.85
N THR A 202 -20.04 -0.61 -20.74
CA THR A 202 -21.35 0.05 -20.56
C THR A 202 -21.28 1.38 -19.81
N LEU A 203 -20.16 1.67 -19.15
CA LEU A 203 -19.96 2.79 -18.21
C LEU A 203 -20.91 2.79 -17.01
N GLU A 204 -21.58 1.66 -16.75
CA GLU A 204 -22.45 1.50 -15.60
C GLU A 204 -21.61 1.37 -14.31
N LYS A 205 -22.11 1.98 -13.24
CA LYS A 205 -21.52 1.82 -11.90
C LYS A 205 -22.01 0.52 -11.27
N ILE A 206 -21.08 -0.33 -10.90
CA ILE A 206 -21.34 -1.63 -10.28
C ILE A 206 -20.88 -1.58 -8.83
N HIS A 207 -21.76 -2.06 -7.94
CA HIS A 207 -21.46 -2.29 -6.54
C HIS A 207 -21.76 -3.75 -6.22
N CYS A 208 -20.76 -4.51 -5.79
CA CYS A 208 -20.97 -5.91 -5.44
C CYS A 208 -20.02 -6.40 -4.36
N ASP A 209 -20.47 -7.42 -3.62
CA ASP A 209 -19.63 -8.28 -2.81
C ASP A 209 -19.35 -9.55 -3.61
N CYS A 210 -18.40 -9.46 -4.53
CA CYS A 210 -18.16 -10.49 -5.53
C CYS A 210 -17.06 -11.48 -5.07
N PRO A 211 -17.29 -12.80 -5.11
CA PRO A 211 -16.26 -13.79 -4.82
C PRO A 211 -15.06 -13.66 -5.77
N VAL A 212 -13.84 -13.71 -5.23
CA VAL A 212 -12.59 -13.68 -5.99
C VAL A 212 -12.17 -15.10 -6.35
N VAL A 213 -11.86 -15.30 -7.62
CA VAL A 213 -11.54 -16.62 -8.18
C VAL A 213 -10.06 -16.78 -8.48
N GLY A 214 -9.40 -15.69 -8.86
CA GLY A 214 -8.02 -15.74 -9.30
C GLY A 214 -7.48 -14.37 -9.66
N ALA A 215 -6.25 -14.35 -10.17
CA ALA A 215 -5.61 -13.16 -10.70
C ALA A 215 -5.39 -13.31 -12.21
N TRP A 216 -5.44 -12.19 -12.94
CA TRP A 216 -5.19 -12.18 -14.39
C TRP A 216 -4.73 -10.80 -14.85
N LYS A 217 -3.60 -10.74 -15.55
CA LYS A 217 -3.01 -9.52 -16.14
C LYS A 217 -2.99 -8.29 -15.20
N GLU A 218 -2.46 -8.47 -13.99
CA GLU A 218 -2.39 -7.43 -12.94
C GLU A 218 -3.76 -7.00 -12.39
N GLY A 219 -4.78 -7.82 -12.60
CA GLY A 219 -6.12 -7.67 -12.05
C GLY A 219 -6.59 -8.91 -11.29
N LEU A 220 -7.80 -8.83 -10.76
CA LEU A 220 -8.50 -9.93 -10.10
C LEU A 220 -9.66 -10.42 -10.95
N ILE A 221 -9.95 -11.70 -10.91
CA ILE A 221 -11.16 -12.28 -11.51
C ILE A 221 -12.20 -12.42 -10.41
N VAL A 222 -13.36 -11.85 -10.64
CA VAL A 222 -14.50 -11.91 -9.71
C VAL A 222 -15.71 -12.53 -10.39
N ILE A 223 -16.56 -13.20 -9.62
CA ILE A 223 -17.87 -13.65 -10.09
C ILE A 223 -18.90 -12.55 -9.82
N HIS A 224 -19.43 -11.95 -10.88
CA HIS A 224 -20.51 -10.97 -10.84
C HIS A 224 -21.70 -11.50 -11.65
N ASP A 225 -22.87 -11.60 -11.02
CA ASP A 225 -24.10 -12.17 -11.60
C ASP A 225 -23.90 -13.56 -12.24
N GLY A 226 -23.12 -14.41 -11.57
CA GLY A 226 -22.82 -15.77 -12.03
C GLY A 226 -21.79 -15.85 -13.16
N ARG A 227 -21.27 -14.72 -13.67
CA ARG A 227 -20.25 -14.67 -14.73
C ARG A 227 -18.91 -14.20 -14.20
N ALA A 228 -17.82 -14.79 -14.71
CA ALA A 228 -16.47 -14.34 -14.40
C ALA A 228 -16.14 -13.04 -15.16
N ARG A 229 -15.78 -11.99 -14.42
CA ARG A 229 -15.32 -10.71 -14.97
C ARG A 229 -13.95 -10.35 -14.41
N ALA A 230 -13.11 -9.74 -15.23
CA ALA A 230 -11.81 -9.25 -14.81
C ALA A 230 -11.92 -7.80 -14.31
N VAL A 231 -11.34 -7.54 -13.13
CA VAL A 231 -11.28 -6.24 -12.46
C VAL A 231 -9.83 -5.76 -12.47
N GLY A 232 -9.59 -4.54 -12.91
CA GLY A 232 -8.25 -3.95 -12.87
C GLY A 232 -8.15 -2.63 -13.62
N LYS A 233 -6.98 -1.98 -13.54
CA LYS A 233 -6.79 -0.61 -14.06
C LYS A 233 -6.67 -0.54 -15.59
N SER A 234 -6.29 -1.64 -16.25
CA SER A 234 -6.15 -1.67 -17.71
C SER A 234 -7.51 -1.75 -18.40
N GLN A 235 -7.86 -0.71 -19.16
CA GLN A 235 -9.04 -0.66 -20.02
C GLN A 235 -9.00 -1.65 -21.19
N LEU A 236 -7.81 -2.10 -21.59
CA LEU A 236 -7.63 -3.06 -22.70
C LEU A 236 -7.79 -4.51 -22.26
N ASN A 237 -7.67 -4.79 -20.96
CA ASN A 237 -7.69 -6.14 -20.44
C ASN A 237 -8.91 -6.39 -19.56
N HIS A 238 -9.30 -5.44 -18.70
CA HIS A 238 -10.30 -5.70 -17.65
C HIS A 238 -11.69 -5.20 -18.04
N ASN A 239 -12.72 -6.00 -17.73
CA ASN A 239 -14.11 -5.59 -17.88
C ASN A 239 -14.44 -4.43 -16.92
N LEU A 240 -13.98 -4.51 -15.67
CA LEU A 240 -14.35 -3.61 -14.60
C LEU A 240 -13.16 -2.74 -14.17
N PHE A 241 -13.35 -1.42 -14.17
CA PHE A 241 -12.38 -0.47 -13.62
C PHE A 241 -12.70 -0.19 -12.14
N PRO A 242 -11.83 -0.57 -11.19
CA PRO A 242 -12.11 -0.42 -9.76
C PRO A 242 -11.94 1.04 -9.31
N ILE A 243 -12.97 1.57 -8.64
CA ILE A 243 -12.92 2.87 -7.92
C ILE A 243 -12.50 2.63 -6.48
N HIS A 244 -13.12 1.65 -5.82
CA HIS A 244 -12.83 1.25 -4.45
C HIS A 244 -12.93 -0.27 -4.33
N ALA A 245 -12.00 -0.87 -3.60
CA ALA A 245 -11.99 -2.31 -3.42
C ALA A 245 -11.43 -2.69 -2.05
N GLU A 246 -12.18 -3.55 -1.36
CA GLU A 246 -11.79 -4.12 -0.07
C GLU A 246 -11.85 -5.64 -0.15
N LEU A 247 -10.73 -6.29 0.20
CA LEU A 247 -10.64 -7.76 0.21
C LEU A 247 -11.08 -8.29 1.58
N ILE A 248 -12.20 -9.01 1.60
CA ILE A 248 -12.75 -9.64 2.78
C ILE A 248 -12.35 -11.11 2.79
N ARG A 249 -11.70 -11.54 3.87
CA ARG A 249 -11.32 -12.94 4.10
C ARG A 249 -12.51 -13.73 4.63
N GLY A 250 -12.78 -14.86 3.98
CA GLY A 250 -13.82 -15.83 4.37
C GLY A 250 -13.25 -17.10 4.99
N GLU A 251 -13.96 -18.21 4.77
CA GLU A 251 -13.64 -19.54 5.29
C GLU A 251 -12.30 -20.08 4.74
N PRO A 252 -11.61 -20.99 5.45
CA PRO A 252 -10.46 -21.69 4.92
C PRO A 252 -10.82 -22.46 3.64
N LEU A 253 -9.90 -22.45 2.68
CA LEU A 253 -10.03 -23.12 1.39
C LEU A 253 -8.90 -24.13 1.24
N ARG A 254 -9.23 -25.35 0.79
CA ARG A 254 -8.25 -26.33 0.31
C ARG A 254 -8.38 -26.48 -1.20
N VAL A 255 -7.33 -26.12 -1.94
CA VAL A 255 -7.29 -26.30 -3.40
C VAL A 255 -6.64 -27.63 -3.74
N VAL A 256 -7.36 -28.50 -4.45
CA VAL A 256 -6.81 -29.76 -5.00
C VAL A 256 -6.73 -29.62 -6.51
N SER A 257 -5.52 -29.70 -7.06
CA SER A 257 -5.29 -29.57 -8.50
C SER A 257 -4.99 -30.93 -9.12
N GLN A 258 -5.78 -31.32 -10.11
CA GLN A 258 -5.56 -32.54 -10.89
C GLN A 258 -5.19 -32.20 -12.33
N ARG A 259 -4.10 -32.79 -12.82
CA ARG A 259 -3.66 -32.61 -14.20
C ARG A 259 -4.31 -33.66 -15.09
N VAL A 260 -4.94 -33.22 -16.17
CA VAL A 260 -5.65 -34.08 -17.13
C VAL A 260 -5.03 -33.93 -18.52
N ASN A 261 -4.67 -35.05 -19.14
CA ASN A 261 -4.23 -35.10 -20.54
C ASN A 261 -5.46 -35.27 -21.44
N LEU A 262 -5.64 -34.35 -22.37
CA LEU A 262 -6.81 -34.32 -23.25
C LEU A 262 -6.55 -34.85 -24.66
N ARG A 263 -5.35 -35.37 -24.94
CA ARG A 263 -5.04 -35.93 -26.27
C ARG A 263 -6.05 -37.01 -26.67
N GLY A 264 -6.74 -36.77 -27.78
CA GLY A 264 -7.76 -37.68 -28.32
C GLY A 264 -9.09 -37.68 -27.56
N ARG A 265 -9.27 -36.80 -26.56
CA ARG A 265 -10.49 -36.71 -25.76
C ARG A 265 -11.30 -35.46 -26.15
N SER A 266 -12.63 -35.57 -26.07
CA SER A 266 -13.53 -34.43 -26.28
C SER A 266 -13.65 -33.58 -25.01
N LEU A 267 -14.02 -32.31 -25.17
CA LEU A 267 -14.34 -31.47 -24.01
C LEU A 267 -15.61 -31.94 -23.28
N ARG A 268 -16.55 -32.58 -24.00
CA ARG A 268 -17.69 -33.27 -23.41
C ARG A 268 -17.27 -34.38 -22.44
N TRP A 269 -16.32 -35.22 -22.85
CA TRP A 269 -15.78 -36.28 -21.98
C TRP A 269 -15.20 -35.69 -20.69
N LEU A 270 -14.49 -34.56 -20.80
CA LEU A 270 -13.95 -33.88 -19.62
C LEU A 270 -15.08 -33.43 -18.70
N THR A 271 -16.08 -32.71 -19.21
CA THR A 271 -17.19 -32.19 -18.39
C THR A 271 -18.02 -33.27 -17.74
N ASP A 272 -18.23 -34.40 -18.43
CA ASP A 272 -18.99 -35.55 -17.91
C ASP A 272 -18.22 -36.31 -16.83
N SER A 273 -16.88 -36.18 -16.81
CA SER A 273 -16.00 -36.84 -15.81
C SER A 273 -15.78 -35.98 -14.55
N LEU A 274 -16.27 -34.74 -14.51
CA LEU A 274 -16.10 -33.84 -13.38
C LEU A 274 -17.16 -34.09 -12.31
N ASP A 275 -16.73 -34.14 -11.05
CA ASP A 275 -17.66 -34.07 -9.92
C ASP A 275 -18.33 -32.68 -9.85
N GLN A 276 -19.63 -32.63 -10.15
CA GLN A 276 -20.44 -31.41 -10.17
C GLN A 276 -20.90 -30.97 -8.77
N ALA A 277 -20.71 -31.80 -7.73
CA ALA A 277 -21.10 -31.46 -6.36
C ALA A 277 -20.19 -30.40 -5.73
N HIS A 278 -18.97 -30.26 -6.23
CA HIS A 278 -17.96 -29.33 -5.70
C HIS A 278 -17.69 -28.17 -6.65
N THR A 279 -17.20 -27.05 -6.12
CA THR A 279 -16.76 -25.92 -6.95
C THR A 279 -15.45 -26.29 -7.64
N TYR A 280 -15.40 -26.17 -8.96
CA TYR A 280 -14.20 -26.43 -9.75
C TYR A 280 -13.90 -25.35 -10.78
N TYR A 281 -12.62 -25.25 -11.16
CA TYR A 281 -12.14 -24.37 -12.21
C TYR A 281 -11.12 -25.07 -13.11
N ILE A 282 -11.27 -24.92 -14.43
CA ILE A 282 -10.41 -25.53 -15.45
C ILE A 282 -9.45 -24.46 -15.98
N ASN A 283 -8.15 -24.76 -15.90
CA ASN A 283 -7.06 -23.89 -16.33
C ASN A 283 -6.12 -24.64 -17.27
N GLY A 284 -5.80 -24.11 -18.45
CA GLY A 284 -4.86 -24.77 -19.37
C GLY A 284 -5.04 -24.35 -20.81
N GLN A 285 -4.42 -25.10 -21.72
CA GLN A 285 -4.55 -24.88 -23.16
C GLN A 285 -4.68 -26.21 -23.89
N VAL A 286 -5.56 -26.26 -24.87
CA VAL A 286 -5.75 -27.43 -25.75
C VAL A 286 -5.80 -27.01 -27.21
N VAL A 287 -5.19 -27.80 -28.07
CA VAL A 287 -5.25 -27.64 -29.52
C VAL A 287 -6.43 -28.46 -30.02
N VAL A 288 -7.36 -27.83 -30.73
CA VAL A 288 -8.62 -28.44 -31.19
C VAL A 288 -8.72 -28.52 -32.71
N GLY A 289 -9.37 -29.57 -33.19
CA GLY A 289 -9.59 -29.82 -34.61
C GLY A 289 -10.91 -29.29 -35.15
N ARG A 290 -11.02 -27.98 -35.47
CA ARG A 290 -11.95 -27.39 -36.45
C ARG A 290 -11.76 -25.87 -36.48
N ARG A 291 -12.18 -25.24 -37.59
CA ARG A 291 -12.06 -23.79 -37.81
C ARG A 291 -13.43 -23.14 -37.73
N THR A 292 -13.57 -22.20 -36.80
CA THR A 292 -14.60 -21.16 -36.80
C THR A 292 -13.96 -19.96 -36.09
N GLU A 293 -13.60 -18.95 -36.87
CA GLU A 293 -13.19 -17.66 -36.30
C GLU A 293 -14.44 -17.06 -35.63
N PRO A 294 -14.42 -16.80 -34.30
CA PRO A 294 -15.51 -16.08 -33.68
C PRO A 294 -15.51 -14.63 -34.18
N ILE A 295 -16.70 -14.06 -34.33
CA ILE A 295 -16.90 -12.62 -34.48
C ILE A 295 -16.22 -11.94 -33.28
N GLU A 296 -15.48 -10.85 -33.52
CA GLU A 296 -14.91 -10.03 -32.45
C GLU A 296 -16.03 -9.66 -31.46
N ASP A 297 -15.89 -10.14 -30.24
CA ASP A 297 -16.83 -9.91 -29.16
C ASP A 297 -16.25 -8.83 -28.26
N LEU A 298 -17.14 -8.07 -27.65
CA LEU A 298 -16.80 -6.87 -26.90
C LEU A 298 -16.32 -7.18 -25.48
N ASP A 299 -16.53 -8.41 -24.99
CA ASP A 299 -16.07 -8.85 -23.67
C ASP A 299 -14.55 -9.10 -23.61
N LEU A 300 -13.86 -8.35 -22.74
CA LEU A 300 -12.39 -8.30 -22.62
C LEU A 300 -11.77 -9.52 -21.91
N TYR A 301 -12.52 -10.18 -21.02
CA TYR A 301 -12.14 -11.43 -20.37
C TYR A 301 -13.16 -12.53 -20.66
N ARG A 302 -12.67 -13.70 -21.05
CA ARG A 302 -13.48 -14.92 -21.17
C ARG A 302 -12.76 -16.11 -20.56
N PRO A 303 -13.47 -16.94 -19.78
CA PRO A 303 -12.88 -18.14 -19.22
C PRO A 303 -12.42 -19.16 -20.27
N ALA A 304 -13.12 -19.26 -21.41
CA ALA A 304 -12.73 -20.11 -22.54
C ALA A 304 -12.60 -19.27 -23.82
N THR A 305 -11.44 -19.29 -24.47
CA THR A 305 -11.16 -18.50 -25.69
C THR A 305 -10.48 -19.36 -26.76
N LEU A 306 -11.10 -19.49 -27.93
CA LEU A 306 -10.53 -20.17 -29.09
C LEU A 306 -9.84 -19.16 -30.03
N THR A 307 -8.52 -19.29 -30.20
CA THR A 307 -7.74 -18.48 -31.14
C THR A 307 -7.05 -19.40 -32.14
N GLY A 308 -7.49 -19.35 -33.40
CA GLY A 308 -7.02 -20.26 -34.45
C GLY A 308 -7.38 -21.71 -34.12
N LYS A 309 -6.38 -22.51 -33.71
CA LYS A 309 -6.58 -23.90 -33.27
C LYS A 309 -6.39 -24.10 -31.77
N VAL A 310 -6.06 -23.05 -31.01
CA VAL A 310 -5.74 -23.16 -29.58
C VAL A 310 -6.91 -22.64 -28.75
N LEU A 311 -7.51 -23.50 -27.94
CA LEU A 311 -8.48 -23.15 -26.91
C LEU A 311 -7.73 -22.93 -25.59
N ARG A 312 -7.77 -21.70 -25.09
CA ARG A 312 -7.22 -21.31 -23.79
C ARG A 312 -8.34 -21.31 -22.75
N LEU A 313 -8.08 -21.96 -21.62
CA LEU A 313 -8.98 -22.05 -20.48
C LEU A 313 -8.32 -21.33 -19.29
N HIS A 314 -9.03 -20.39 -18.70
CA HIS A 314 -8.58 -19.62 -17.55
C HIS A 314 -9.75 -19.46 -16.57
N TYR A 315 -9.68 -20.18 -15.44
CA TYR A 315 -10.76 -20.30 -14.46
C TYR A 315 -12.13 -20.62 -15.08
N ALA A 316 -12.18 -21.57 -16.02
CA ALA A 316 -13.42 -21.94 -16.73
C ALA A 316 -14.25 -22.99 -15.97
N LYS A 317 -15.57 -22.87 -16.03
CA LYS A 317 -16.58 -23.86 -15.59
C LYS A 317 -17.18 -24.59 -16.79
N ALA A 318 -17.81 -25.74 -16.56
CA ALA A 318 -18.37 -26.56 -17.66
C ALA A 318 -19.40 -25.81 -18.53
N GLU A 319 -20.20 -24.91 -17.92
CA GLU A 319 -21.18 -24.10 -18.63
C GLU A 319 -20.54 -23.22 -19.73
N GLU A 320 -19.34 -22.73 -19.50
CA GLU A 320 -18.61 -21.85 -20.41
C GLU A 320 -17.95 -22.63 -21.55
N LEU A 321 -17.79 -23.95 -21.41
CA LEU A 321 -17.34 -24.83 -22.47
C LEU A 321 -18.47 -25.28 -23.40
N ALA A 322 -19.74 -24.96 -23.11
CA ALA A 322 -20.90 -25.38 -23.89
C ALA A 322 -20.76 -25.18 -25.42
N PRO A 323 -20.23 -24.04 -25.93
CA PRO A 323 -20.06 -23.83 -27.38
C PRO A 323 -18.96 -24.70 -28.02
N HIS A 324 -18.16 -25.39 -27.21
CA HIS A 324 -16.94 -26.08 -27.60
C HIS A 324 -16.96 -27.58 -27.26
N LEU A 325 -18.05 -28.11 -26.68
CA LEU A 325 -18.11 -29.49 -26.17
C LEU A 325 -17.77 -30.57 -27.22
N ASP A 326 -18.11 -30.32 -28.48
CA ASP A 326 -17.89 -31.26 -29.57
C ASP A 326 -16.49 -31.16 -30.20
N LEU A 327 -15.64 -30.26 -29.70
CA LEU A 327 -14.25 -30.16 -30.11
C LEU A 327 -13.43 -31.28 -29.47
N VAL A 328 -12.63 -31.94 -30.31
CA VAL A 328 -11.66 -32.96 -29.89
C VAL A 328 -10.29 -32.30 -29.78
N ALA A 329 -9.66 -32.48 -28.62
CA ALA A 329 -8.31 -31.99 -28.39
C ALA A 329 -7.30 -32.91 -29.09
N ALA A 330 -6.58 -32.37 -30.06
CA ALA A 330 -5.45 -33.03 -30.72
C ALA A 330 -4.28 -33.21 -29.74
N GLU A 331 -4.04 -32.22 -28.89
CA GLU A 331 -3.02 -32.20 -27.84
C GLU A 331 -3.35 -31.12 -26.81
N GLY A 332 -2.85 -31.26 -25.57
CA GLY A 332 -3.00 -30.25 -24.53
C GLY A 332 -3.16 -30.81 -23.13
N GLU A 333 -2.82 -29.99 -22.14
CA GLU A 333 -2.95 -30.29 -20.72
C GLU A 333 -3.83 -29.24 -20.05
N VAL A 334 -4.69 -29.70 -19.14
CA VAL A 334 -5.50 -28.83 -18.28
C VAL A 334 -5.33 -29.24 -16.82
N TYR A 335 -5.46 -28.25 -15.96
CA TYR A 335 -5.56 -28.39 -14.52
C TYR A 335 -7.02 -28.17 -14.12
N VAL A 336 -7.60 -29.18 -13.51
CA VAL A 336 -8.89 -29.08 -12.84
C VAL A 336 -8.62 -28.80 -11.37
N GLN A 337 -9.03 -27.61 -10.90
CA GLN A 337 -8.86 -27.17 -9.54
C GLN A 337 -10.18 -27.28 -8.77
N TYR A 338 -10.25 -28.20 -7.83
CA TYR A 338 -11.38 -28.33 -6.90
C TYR A 338 -11.15 -27.44 -5.68
N TRP A 339 -12.14 -26.62 -5.36
CA TRP A 339 -12.16 -25.72 -4.22
C TRP A 339 -13.04 -26.31 -3.14
N LEU A 340 -12.40 -26.83 -2.09
CA LEU A 340 -13.03 -27.63 -1.04
C LEU A 340 -13.00 -26.89 0.30
N ARG A 341 -14.03 -27.07 1.12
CA ARG A 341 -13.96 -26.78 2.55
C ARG A 341 -13.06 -27.81 3.24
N PRO A 342 -12.48 -27.49 4.40
CA PRO A 342 -11.59 -28.41 5.12
C PRO A 342 -12.23 -29.76 5.48
N GLU A 343 -13.56 -29.79 5.59
CA GLU A 343 -14.35 -30.95 6.00
C GLU A 343 -14.82 -31.80 4.82
N ASP A 344 -14.64 -31.33 3.58
CA ASP A 344 -15.06 -32.04 2.38
C ASP A 344 -14.11 -33.21 2.06
N GLU A 345 -14.68 -34.33 1.59
CA GLU A 345 -13.91 -35.50 1.16
C GLU A 345 -12.99 -35.16 -0.03
N ALA A 346 -11.89 -35.91 -0.16
CA ALA A 346 -10.98 -35.73 -1.28
C ALA A 346 -11.66 -36.15 -2.59
N VAL A 347 -11.82 -35.20 -3.51
CA VAL A 347 -12.29 -35.49 -4.87
C VAL A 347 -11.12 -36.09 -5.66
N GLU A 348 -11.26 -37.34 -6.10
CA GLU A 348 -10.43 -37.95 -7.14
C GLU A 348 -11.25 -38.02 -8.42
N MET A 349 -10.73 -37.46 -9.51
CA MET A 349 -11.37 -37.60 -10.81
C MET A 349 -10.99 -38.99 -11.33
N THR A 350 -11.96 -39.88 -11.47
CA THR A 350 -11.75 -41.23 -12.01
C THR A 350 -11.49 -41.14 -13.51
N VAL A 351 -10.22 -40.90 -13.87
CA VAL A 351 -9.77 -41.01 -15.26
C VAL A 351 -9.63 -42.49 -15.58
N SER A 352 -10.68 -43.13 -16.07
CA SER A 352 -10.53 -44.48 -16.64
C SER A 352 -9.67 -44.37 -17.91
N GLU A 353 -8.59 -45.16 -17.96
CA GLU A 353 -7.76 -45.33 -19.17
C GLU A 353 -8.45 -46.22 -20.21
N GLU A 354 -9.59 -46.84 -19.89
CA GLU A 354 -10.27 -47.83 -20.73
C GLU A 354 -11.00 -47.27 -21.97
N GLY A 355 -10.80 -45.99 -22.30
CA GLY A 355 -11.36 -45.32 -23.47
C GLY A 355 -10.42 -45.22 -24.67
N GLU A 356 -9.39 -46.06 -24.81
CA GLU A 356 -8.43 -46.00 -25.94
C GLU A 356 -9.04 -46.35 -27.32
N ARG A 357 -10.36 -46.45 -27.44
CA ARG A 357 -11.06 -46.67 -28.70
C ARG A 357 -12.36 -45.88 -28.81
N GLU A 358 -12.26 -44.58 -29.01
CA GLU A 358 -13.10 -43.98 -30.04
C GLU A 358 -12.23 -43.81 -31.28
N VAL A 359 -12.47 -44.72 -32.23
CA VAL A 359 -11.75 -44.85 -33.50
C VAL A 359 -11.52 -43.44 -34.07
N VAL A 360 -10.25 -43.03 -34.18
CA VAL A 360 -9.87 -41.84 -34.97
C VAL A 360 -10.58 -42.00 -36.32
N PRO A 361 -11.55 -41.13 -36.65
CA PRO A 361 -12.27 -41.23 -37.91
C PRO A 361 -11.27 -41.33 -39.05
N GLU A 362 -11.50 -42.21 -40.03
CA GLU A 362 -10.55 -42.50 -41.13
C GLU A 362 -10.05 -41.22 -41.85
N ALA A 363 -10.85 -40.16 -41.82
CA ALA A 363 -10.53 -38.82 -42.33
C ALA A 363 -9.39 -38.08 -41.56
N LEU A 364 -9.04 -38.51 -40.34
CA LEU A 364 -8.04 -37.87 -39.46
C LEU A 364 -6.72 -38.66 -39.39
N ALA A 365 -6.64 -39.85 -40.00
CA ALA A 365 -5.41 -40.65 -40.03
C ALA A 365 -4.28 -40.02 -40.86
N GLY A 366 -4.59 -39.10 -41.78
CA GLY A 366 -3.60 -38.40 -42.61
C GLY A 366 -2.99 -37.14 -41.99
N TYR A 367 -3.36 -36.79 -40.75
CA TYR A 367 -2.92 -35.56 -40.06
C TYR A 367 -2.26 -35.80 -38.70
N LEU A 368 -2.04 -37.07 -38.31
CA LEU A 368 -1.08 -37.48 -37.28
C LEU A 368 0.29 -37.65 -37.92
#